data_AF-A0A1E7F646-F1
#
_entry.id   AF-A0A1E7F646-F1
#
_cell.length_a   1.000
_cell.length_b   1.000
_cell.length_c   1.000
_cell.angle_alpha   90.00
_cell.angle_beta   90.00
_cell.angle_gamma   90.00
#
_symmetry.space_group_name_H-M   'P 1'
#
loop_
_entity.id
_entity.type
_entity.pdbx_description
1 polymer ?
#
loop_
_entity_poly.entity_id
_entity_poly.type
_entity_poly.pdbx_seq_one_letter_code
_entity_poly.pdbx_strand_id
1 'polypeptide(L)'
;MIIEYRGELIGNAMAEKREKEYEAAKIGSDYMFRIDEYTVCDASKQGNVARFINASCGPNCYPKIISLGGTKRVVVYAKRDIVAGEELCYDYKFDLEYDPEKRIPCICGAPECRGFLNWDQKYVTLT
;
A
#
# COMPACT_ATOMS: atom_id res chain seq x y z
N MET A 1 -10.44 15.00 0.73
CA MET A 1 -9.23 14.52 0.02
C MET A 1 -8.03 14.89 0.88
N ILE A 2 -7.04 14.01 1.02
CA ILE A 2 -5.81 14.29 1.77
C ILE A 2 -4.69 14.61 0.79
N ILE A 3 -4.30 13.63 -0.04
CA ILE A 3 -3.15 13.77 -0.94
C ILE A 3 -3.25 12.77 -2.10
N GLU A 4 -2.76 13.16 -3.27
CA GLU A 4 -2.50 12.24 -4.38
C GLU A 4 -1.23 11.44 -4.09
N TYR A 5 -1.27 10.12 -4.25
CA TYR A 5 -0.05 9.29 -4.20
C TYR A 5 0.64 9.39 -5.56
N ARG A 6 1.78 10.10 -5.60
CA ARG A 6 2.51 10.37 -6.85
C ARG A 6 3.76 9.50 -6.95
N GLY A 7 3.98 9.02 -8.17
CA GLY A 7 5.19 8.32 -8.58
C GLY A 7 5.27 8.17 -10.09
N GLU A 8 6.23 7.38 -10.55
CA GLU A 8 6.38 7.04 -11.96
C GLU A 8 5.32 6.00 -12.35
N LEU A 9 4.57 6.25 -13.43
CA LEU A 9 3.62 5.27 -13.96
C LEU A 9 4.35 4.29 -14.88
N ILE A 10 4.40 3.03 -14.48
CA ILE A 10 5.11 1.96 -15.18
C ILE A 10 4.19 0.76 -15.45
N GLY A 11 4.53 -0.03 -16.47
CA GLY A 11 3.84 -1.28 -16.76
C GLY A 11 4.36 -2.46 -15.91
N ASN A 12 3.60 -3.56 -15.86
CA ASN A 12 3.93 -4.74 -15.04
C ASN A 12 5.35 -5.28 -15.26
N ALA A 13 5.81 -5.42 -16.50
CA ALA A 13 7.15 -5.94 -16.79
C ALA A 13 8.27 -5.08 -16.18
N MET A 14 8.07 -3.76 -16.13
CA MET A 14 9.01 -2.84 -15.46
C MET A 14 8.86 -2.91 -13.95
N ALA A 15 7.64 -3.04 -13.43
CA ALA A 15 7.39 -3.20 -12.00
C ALA A 15 8.07 -4.47 -11.46
N GLU A 16 7.88 -5.63 -12.10
CA GLU A 16 8.54 -6.90 -11.73
C GLU A 16 10.06 -6.82 -11.79
N LYS A 17 10.60 -6.15 -12.82
CA LYS A 17 12.04 -5.92 -12.93
C LYS A 17 12.55 -5.10 -11.74
N ARG A 18 11.89 -3.98 -11.44
CA ARG A 18 12.29 -3.07 -10.35
C ARG A 18 12.11 -3.70 -8.98
N GLU A 19 11.07 -4.50 -8.78
CA GLU A 19 10.86 -5.25 -7.54
C GLU A 19 12.04 -6.20 -7.24
N LYS A 20 12.50 -6.96 -8.24
CA LYS A 20 13.70 -7.80 -8.10
C LYS A 20 14.96 -6.98 -7.79
N GLU A 21 15.12 -5.82 -8.43
CA GLU A 21 16.24 -4.92 -8.16
C GLU A 21 16.19 -4.35 -6.73
N TYR A 22 15.00 -3.96 -6.24
CA TYR A 22 14.81 -3.40 -4.90
C TYR A 22 14.97 -4.45 -3.81
N GLU A 23 14.51 -5.67 -4.05
CA GLU A 23 14.74 -6.81 -3.14
C GLU A 23 16.24 -7.13 -3.04
N ALA A 24 16.94 -7.24 -4.17
CA ALA A 24 18.39 -7.46 -4.18
C ALA A 24 19.17 -6.34 -3.48
N ALA A 25 18.66 -5.10 -3.55
CA ALA A 25 19.23 -3.95 -2.87
C ALA A 25 18.77 -3.78 -1.41
N LYS A 26 17.89 -4.64 -0.89
CA LYS A 26 17.27 -4.56 0.45
C LYS A 26 16.53 -3.22 0.70
N ILE A 27 15.96 -2.66 -0.35
CA ILE A 27 15.13 -1.44 -0.28
C ILE A 27 13.67 -1.80 0.02
N GLY A 28 13.23 -2.99 -0.41
CA GLY A 28 11.82 -3.41 -0.40
C GLY A 28 11.01 -2.80 -1.55
N SER A 29 9.84 -3.38 -1.86
CA SER A 29 8.94 -2.93 -2.93
C SER A 29 7.70 -2.17 -2.44
N ASP A 30 7.68 -1.74 -1.17
CA ASP A 30 6.52 -1.14 -0.48
C ASP A 30 5.98 0.17 -1.08
N TYR A 31 6.70 0.78 -2.04
CA TYR A 31 6.32 2.04 -2.67
C TYR A 31 5.65 1.88 -4.04
N MET A 32 5.28 0.65 -4.42
CA MET A 32 4.56 0.36 -5.66
C MET A 32 3.05 0.23 -5.43
N PHE A 33 2.26 1.10 -6.05
CA PHE A 33 0.81 1.08 -5.95
C PHE A 33 0.19 0.59 -7.26
N ARG A 34 -0.50 -0.56 -7.23
CA ARG A 34 -1.22 -1.07 -8.41
C ARG A 34 -2.48 -0.23 -8.67
N ILE A 35 -2.52 0.45 -9.81
CA ILE A 35 -3.66 1.28 -10.24
C ILE A 35 -4.71 0.42 -10.96
N ASP A 36 -4.25 -0.47 -11.83
CA ASP A 36 -5.08 -1.43 -12.54
C ASP A 36 -4.25 -2.63 -13.01
N GLU A 37 -4.83 -3.45 -13.89
CA GLU A 37 -4.18 -4.65 -14.44
C GLU A 37 -2.90 -4.33 -15.21
N TYR A 38 -2.74 -3.13 -15.76
CA TYR A 38 -1.62 -2.78 -16.64
C TYR A 38 -0.67 -1.75 -16.05
N THR A 39 -1.11 -1.00 -15.04
CA THR A 39 -0.44 0.22 -14.57
C THR A 39 -0.12 0.13 -13.08
N VAL A 40 1.14 0.40 -12.76
CA VAL A 40 1.66 0.53 -11.39
C VAL A 40 2.25 1.93 -11.22
N CYS A 41 1.97 2.57 -10.10
CA CYS A 41 2.60 3.81 -9.68
C CYS A 41 3.77 3.49 -8.74
N ASP A 42 5.00 3.67 -9.21
CA ASP A 42 6.22 3.42 -8.44
C ASP A 42 6.77 4.72 -7.84
N ALA A 43 6.67 4.85 -6.52
CA ALA A 43 7.18 5.99 -5.76
C ALA A 43 8.54 5.73 -5.08
N SER A 44 9.27 4.69 -5.51
CA SER A 44 10.54 4.28 -4.89
C SER A 44 11.65 5.31 -5.12
N LYS A 45 11.77 5.82 -6.35
CA LYS A 45 12.80 6.79 -6.75
C LYS A 45 12.27 8.21 -6.96
N GLN A 46 11.02 8.33 -7.42
CA GLN A 46 10.37 9.60 -7.71
C GLN A 46 8.96 9.54 -7.12
N GLY A 47 8.64 10.44 -6.19
CA GLY A 47 7.32 10.48 -5.59
C GLY A 47 7.11 11.72 -4.72
N ASN A 48 6.04 11.72 -3.94
CA ASN A 48 5.76 12.78 -2.97
C ASN A 48 5.65 12.22 -1.54
N VAL A 49 5.34 13.09 -0.58
CA VAL A 49 5.24 12.74 0.85
C VAL A 49 4.19 11.66 1.16
N ALA A 50 3.25 11.38 0.25
CA ALA A 50 2.27 10.31 0.41
C ALA A 50 2.90 8.91 0.53
N ARG A 51 4.13 8.73 0.02
CA ARG A 51 4.88 7.46 0.11
C ARG A 51 5.21 7.02 1.54
N PHE A 52 5.08 7.92 2.52
CA PHE A 52 5.35 7.65 3.93
C PHE A 52 4.09 7.31 4.74
N ILE A 53 2.91 7.26 4.13
CA ILE A 53 1.67 6.88 4.82
C ILE A 53 1.72 5.38 5.07
N ASN A 54 1.81 4.98 6.34
CA ASN A 54 2.00 3.59 6.74
C ASN A 54 0.72 2.74 6.67
N ALA A 55 0.93 1.43 6.85
CA ALA A 55 -0.15 0.46 6.96
C ALA A 55 -0.75 0.41 8.36
N SER A 56 -2.07 0.29 8.46
CA SER A 56 -2.75 -0.06 9.71
C SER A 56 -3.93 -1.00 9.47
N CYS A 57 -4.18 -1.91 10.41
CA CYS A 57 -5.36 -2.77 10.42
C CYS A 57 -6.63 -2.01 10.87
N GLY A 58 -6.47 -0.92 11.62
CA GLY A 58 -7.51 0.04 12.00
C GLY A 58 -7.29 1.42 11.39
N PRO A 59 -7.27 1.56 10.05
CA PRO A 59 -6.80 2.78 9.39
C PRO A 59 -7.80 3.93 9.45
N ASN A 60 -7.29 5.16 9.46
CA ASN A 60 -8.09 6.39 9.34
C ASN A 60 -8.20 6.92 7.90
N CYS A 61 -7.45 6.36 6.95
CA CYS A 61 -7.47 6.73 5.53
C CYS A 61 -7.81 5.54 4.62
N TYR A 62 -8.17 5.84 3.37
CA TYR A 62 -8.25 4.86 2.28
C TYR A 62 -7.76 5.46 0.95
N PRO A 63 -7.06 4.68 0.12
CA PRO A 63 -6.78 5.05 -1.25
C PRO A 63 -8.01 4.81 -2.14
N LYS A 64 -8.20 5.69 -3.12
CA LYS A 64 -9.20 5.55 -4.18
C LYS A 64 -8.55 5.89 -5.52
N ILE A 65 -8.79 5.05 -6.52
CA ILE A 65 -8.37 5.32 -7.89
C ILE A 65 -9.43 6.23 -8.53
N ILE A 66 -8.99 7.36 -9.08
CA ILE A 66 -9.84 8.30 -9.81
C ILE A 66 -9.29 8.49 -11.23
N SER A 67 -10.15 8.81 -12.18
CA SER A 67 -9.76 9.19 -13.54
C SER A 67 -9.83 10.71 -13.70
N LEU A 68 -8.71 11.33 -14.06
CA LEU A 68 -8.62 12.76 -14.35
C LEU A 68 -8.02 12.91 -15.75
N GLY A 69 -8.81 13.45 -16.69
CA GLY A 69 -8.37 13.65 -18.07
C GLY A 69 -7.94 12.35 -18.78
N GLY A 70 -8.58 11.22 -18.46
CA GLY A 70 -8.26 9.90 -19.03
C GLY A 70 -7.06 9.21 -18.38
N THR A 71 -6.35 9.87 -17.44
CA THR A 71 -5.28 9.23 -16.66
C THR A 71 -5.79 8.83 -15.28
N LYS A 72 -5.56 7.57 -14.91
CA LYS A 72 -5.89 7.09 -13.56
C LYS A 72 -4.83 7.56 -12.56
N ARG A 73 -5.29 7.97 -11.37
CA ARG A 73 -4.47 8.46 -10.26
C ARG A 73 -4.92 7.81 -8.96
N VAL A 74 -3.99 7.59 -8.04
CA VAL A 74 -4.30 7.12 -6.68
C VAL A 74 -4.42 8.34 -5.78
N VAL A 75 -5.54 8.47 -5.08
CA VAL A 75 -5.78 9.57 -4.14
C VAL A 75 -6.20 9.02 -2.80
N VAL A 76 -5.55 9.49 -1.75
CA VAL A 76 -5.85 9.12 -0.35
C VAL A 76 -6.92 10.07 0.21
N TYR A 77 -7.94 9.48 0.81
CA TYR A 77 -9.04 10.18 1.46
C TYR A 77 -9.13 9.77 2.93
N ALA A 78 -9.59 10.69 3.78
CA ALA A 78 -9.93 10.40 5.16
C ALA A 78 -11.21 9.53 5.22
N LYS A 79 -11.24 8.54 6.12
CA LYS A 79 -12.42 7.71 6.43
C LYS A 79 -13.35 8.37 7.46
N ARG A 80 -12.76 9.19 8.33
CA ARG A 80 -13.40 9.92 9.42
C ARG A 80 -12.63 11.22 9.65
N ASP A 81 -13.11 12.04 10.58
CA ASP A 81 -12.34 13.18 11.05
C ASP A 81 -11.03 12.71 11.71
N ILE A 82 -9.95 13.43 11.42
CA ILE A 82 -8.58 13.11 11.86
C ILE A 82 -8.08 14.30 12.69
N VAL A 83 -7.66 14.03 13.92
CA VAL A 83 -7.18 15.07 14.83
C VAL A 83 -5.74 15.44 14.48
N ALA A 84 -5.37 16.70 14.69
CA ALA A 84 -4.00 17.15 14.48
C ALA A 84 -3.01 16.31 15.32
N GLY A 85 -1.95 15.82 14.67
CA GLY A 85 -0.94 14.96 15.29
C GLY A 85 -1.23 13.46 15.21
N GLU A 86 -2.42 13.06 14.75
CA GLU A 86 -2.73 11.65 14.49
C GLU A 86 -1.98 11.17 13.22
N GLU A 87 -1.35 10.00 13.28
CA GLU A 87 -0.67 9.41 12.12
C GLU A 87 -1.69 9.00 11.05
N LEU A 88 -1.43 9.39 9.80
CA LEU A 88 -2.23 8.94 8.66
C LEU A 88 -1.83 7.52 8.27
N CYS A 89 -2.81 6.63 8.14
CA CYS A 89 -2.57 5.24 7.74
C CYS A 89 -3.72 4.66 6.92
N TYR A 90 -3.42 3.72 6.02
CA TYR A 90 -4.42 2.94 5.27
C TYR A 90 -4.11 1.45 5.26
N ASP A 91 -5.05 0.60 4.86
CA ASP A 91 -4.78 -0.82 4.67
C ASP A 91 -4.08 -1.03 3.33
N TYR A 92 -2.83 -1.52 3.35
CA TYR A 92 -2.03 -1.76 2.13
C TYR A 92 -2.62 -2.84 1.23
N LYS A 93 -3.41 -3.77 1.79
CA LYS A 93 -4.01 -4.89 1.05
C LYS A 93 -2.99 -5.67 0.22
N PHE A 94 -1.84 -5.97 0.82
CA PHE A 94 -0.91 -6.93 0.22
C PHE A 94 -1.61 -8.27 0.00
N ASP A 95 -1.19 -8.97 -1.07
CA ASP A 95 -1.67 -10.31 -1.37
C ASP A 95 -1.40 -11.26 -0.19
N LEU A 96 -2.29 -12.23 0.03
CA LEU A 96 -2.17 -13.15 1.16
C LEU A 96 -0.95 -14.07 1.00
N GLU A 97 -0.11 -14.11 2.02
CA GLU A 97 1.04 -14.99 2.13
C GLU A 97 0.74 -16.16 3.08
N TYR A 98 0.61 -17.34 2.48
CA TYR A 98 0.29 -18.58 3.20
C TYR A 98 1.52 -19.19 3.87
N ASP A 99 2.72 -18.96 3.34
CA ASP A 99 3.99 -19.37 3.93
C ASP A 99 4.30 -18.52 5.18
N PRO A 100 4.23 -19.10 6.40
CA PRO A 100 4.43 -18.35 7.64
C PRO A 100 5.78 -17.63 7.72
N GLU A 101 6.82 -18.15 7.07
CA GLU A 101 8.18 -17.59 7.11
C GLU A 101 8.33 -16.30 6.28
N LYS A 102 7.40 -16.06 5.35
CA LYS A 102 7.39 -14.88 4.46
C LYS A 102 6.39 -13.80 4.87
N ARG A 103 5.66 -14.02 5.96
CA ARG A 103 4.70 -13.04 6.47
C ARG A 103 5.41 -11.82 7.04
N ILE A 104 4.92 -10.65 6.71
CA ILE A 104 5.50 -9.37 7.13
C ILE A 104 4.82 -8.95 8.43
N PRO A 105 5.53 -8.86 9.58
CA PRO A 105 4.93 -8.49 10.85
C PRO A 105 4.27 -7.11 10.80
N CYS A 106 3.07 -7.00 11.33
CA CYS A 106 2.35 -5.75 11.46
C CYS A 106 2.53 -5.17 12.86
N ILE A 107 3.08 -3.97 12.95
CA ILE A 107 3.35 -3.24 14.20
C ILE A 107 2.43 -2.02 14.38
N CYS A 108 1.27 -1.99 13.72
CA CYS A 108 0.39 -0.81 13.69
C CYS A 108 -0.27 -0.44 15.03
N GLY A 109 -0.24 -1.32 16.03
CA GLY A 109 -0.80 -1.07 17.35
C GLY A 109 -2.34 -1.03 17.45
N ALA A 110 -3.07 -1.25 16.35
CA ALA A 110 -4.53 -1.29 16.35
C ALA A 110 -5.05 -2.45 17.23
N PRO A 111 -6.12 -2.27 18.02
CA PRO A 111 -6.73 -3.35 18.82
C PRO A 111 -7.14 -4.57 17.98
N GLU A 112 -7.56 -4.34 16.74
CA GLU A 112 -7.96 -5.33 15.74
C GLU A 112 -6.81 -5.77 14.81
N CYS A 113 -5.55 -5.58 15.23
CA CYS A 113 -4.39 -5.94 14.42
C CYS A 113 -4.41 -7.43 14.03
N ARG A 114 -4.19 -7.70 12.74
CA ARG A 114 -4.13 -9.06 12.16
C ARG A 114 -2.80 -9.78 12.43
N GLY A 115 -1.84 -9.10 13.06
CA GLY A 115 -0.49 -9.59 13.32
C GLY A 115 0.49 -9.45 12.15
N PHE A 116 0.00 -9.43 10.91
CA PHE A 116 0.82 -9.37 9.69
C PHE A 116 0.17 -8.48 8.62
N LEU A 117 0.98 -7.87 7.75
CA LEU A 117 0.50 -6.97 6.68
C LEU A 117 -0.12 -7.74 5.49
N ASN A 118 0.40 -8.94 5.23
CA ASN A 118 0.04 -9.82 4.13
C ASN A 118 -0.62 -11.12 4.61
N TRP A 119 -1.28 -11.13 5.78
CA TRP A 119 -2.03 -12.29 6.28
C TRP A 119 -3.25 -11.89 7.11
N ASP A 120 -4.29 -12.71 7.07
CA ASP A 120 -5.49 -12.52 7.87
C ASP A 120 -6.16 -13.88 8.18
N GLN A 121 -6.25 -14.20 9.47
CA GLN A 121 -6.80 -15.47 9.97
C GLN A 121 -8.26 -15.70 9.51
N LYS A 122 -9.02 -14.63 9.23
CA LYS A 122 -10.44 -14.75 8.85
C LYS A 122 -10.64 -15.49 7.52
N TYR A 123 -9.61 -15.56 6.67
CA TYR A 123 -9.67 -16.27 5.38
C TYR A 123 -9.28 -17.75 5.48
N VAL A 124 -8.82 -18.21 6.65
CA VAL A 124 -8.44 -19.61 6.89
C VAL A 124 -9.66 -20.47 7.23
N THR A 125 -10.67 -19.89 7.86
CA THR A 125 -11.87 -20.60 8.34
C THR A 125 -12.98 -20.72 7.29
N LEU A 126 -12.70 -20.37 6.02
CA LEU A 126 -13.66 -20.45 4.91
C LEU A 126 -13.50 -21.72 4.05
N THR A 127 -12.71 -22.69 4.51
CA THR A 127 -12.58 -24.04 3.93
C THR A 127 -13.16 -25.09 4.84
#